data_AF-A0A2V7AAI9-F1
#
_entry.id   AF-A0A2V7AAI9-F1
#
_cell.length_a   1.000
_cell.length_b   1.000
_cell.length_c   1.000
_cell.angle_alpha   90.00
_cell.angle_beta   90.00
_cell.angle_gamma   90.00
#
_symmetry.space_group_name_H-M   'P 1'
#
loop_
_entity.id
_entity.type
_entity.pdbx_description
1 polymer ?
#
loop_
_entity_poly.entity_id
_entity_poly.type
_entity_poly.pdbx_seq_one_letter_code
_entity_poly.pdbx_strand_id
1 'polypeptide(L)'
;MLIEARGSAATPGAESIFAEVLADVLRVDRVSVDSHFFDELGADSLVMAHFCARVRKRGNLPSVSMRDVYRHPTIASLAAALADVAPSSPRPAVPAAIEPPTPTNTREYILCGVLQGLFFLVYSYLAVLAIVTGYEWVSAGASAVAMYLRLVLASSAAFLVVSAVPIAAKWVLVGRWKAQPIRLWSLAYVRFWIVKTLVRSSPAARLFIGTPLYLLYLRALGAKIGPGVVIFSRRVPVCTDLLTIGAGTVIRKEAIFLCYRAQAGRLETGPVTLGRDVFVGERSVLDINTCMGDGAQLGHASALHSGQAVPAGEWRHGCPAQRTDVDYVRVPPARCGTLRRAAYSAAALLAVLLLYLPLVQVGFSLAIVAASSLAEVLDPSARAGTVWGLFIEALVFSLVLFFGLALVGLLLTVALSRVLNVFIKPDTVYPLYGFHDAAHRAIARIGRMRFFTYLFGDSSHIVHFLQWLGYRLKPVVQTGVNFGTEVMHANPSLSAVGSGTMAADGLHLVNDEVSSTSFRVSRVAIGPHNFVGNDVTY
;
A
#
# COMPACT_ATOMS: atom_id res chain seq x y z
N MET A 1 14.72 49.53 -42.35
CA MET A 1 15.59 48.39 -42.01
C MET A 1 14.73 47.44 -41.20
N LEU A 2 14.51 46.25 -41.74
CA LEU A 2 13.55 45.24 -41.30
C LEU A 2 13.75 44.82 -39.83
N ILE A 3 12.67 44.78 -39.05
CA ILE A 3 12.56 43.88 -37.89
C ILE A 3 11.51 42.85 -38.27
N GLU A 4 11.98 41.66 -38.61
CA GLU A 4 11.18 40.51 -39.01
C GLU A 4 10.35 39.99 -37.83
N ALA A 5 9.05 39.88 -38.08
CA ALA A 5 8.13 39.12 -37.26
C ALA A 5 8.51 37.63 -37.31
N ARG A 6 9.01 37.09 -36.20
CA ARG A 6 9.08 35.63 -35.99
C ARG A 6 7.72 35.15 -35.50
N GLY A 7 6.79 34.96 -36.44
CA GLY A 7 5.61 34.13 -36.23
C GLY A 7 6.05 32.67 -36.13
N SER A 8 6.02 32.12 -34.91
CA SER A 8 6.06 30.68 -34.69
C SER A 8 4.70 30.12 -35.10
N ALA A 9 4.67 29.25 -36.10
CA ALA A 9 3.45 28.62 -36.60
C ALA A 9 2.93 27.57 -35.60
N ALA A 10 2.26 28.04 -34.55
CA ALA A 10 1.29 27.24 -33.80
C ALA A 10 -0.04 27.24 -34.56
N THR A 11 -0.76 26.12 -34.57
CA THR A 11 -2.09 26.02 -35.19
C THR A 11 -3.02 27.06 -34.54
N PRO A 12 -3.50 28.10 -35.26
CA PRO A 12 -4.17 29.27 -34.66
C PRO A 12 -5.48 28.98 -33.90
N GLY A 13 -5.98 27.73 -33.95
CA GLY A 13 -7.18 27.31 -33.24
C GLY A 13 -6.95 26.72 -31.84
N ALA A 14 -5.79 26.11 -31.56
CA ALA A 14 -5.60 25.38 -30.30
C ALA A 14 -5.49 26.31 -29.08
N GLU A 15 -4.73 27.40 -29.22
CA GLU A 15 -4.55 28.41 -28.16
C GLU A 15 -5.86 29.09 -27.80
N SER A 16 -6.64 29.52 -28.81
CA SER A 16 -7.94 30.17 -28.57
C SER A 16 -8.92 29.25 -27.85
N ILE A 17 -8.95 27.97 -28.22
CA ILE A 17 -9.85 27.00 -27.59
C ILE A 17 -9.38 26.66 -26.16
N PHE A 18 -8.06 26.56 -25.93
CA PHE A 18 -7.54 26.39 -24.57
C PHE A 18 -7.82 27.61 -23.69
N ALA A 19 -7.70 28.83 -24.22
CA ALA A 19 -8.05 30.05 -23.51
C ALA A 19 -9.54 30.10 -23.12
N GLU A 20 -10.43 29.70 -24.03
CA GLU A 20 -11.87 29.61 -23.77
C GLU A 20 -12.18 28.58 -22.67
N VAL A 21 -11.63 27.37 -22.77
CA VAL A 21 -11.86 26.32 -21.76
C VAL A 21 -11.30 26.73 -20.41
N LEU A 22 -10.15 27.41 -20.38
CA LEU A 22 -9.54 27.87 -19.14
C LEU A 22 -10.32 29.02 -18.50
N ALA A 23 -10.79 29.98 -19.30
CA ALA A 23 -11.68 31.06 -18.88
C ALA A 23 -12.98 30.51 -18.25
N ASP A 24 -13.60 29.50 -18.88
CA ASP A 24 -14.79 28.82 -18.35
C ASP A 24 -14.54 28.08 -17.02
N VAL A 25 -13.32 27.60 -16.78
CA VAL A 25 -12.99 26.91 -15.52
C VAL A 25 -12.70 27.92 -14.42
N LEU A 26 -11.95 28.98 -14.74
CA LEU A 26 -11.63 30.08 -13.83
C LEU A 26 -12.82 31.01 -13.57
N ARG A 27 -13.89 30.93 -14.37
CA ARG A 27 -15.05 31.83 -14.35
C ARG A 27 -14.66 33.29 -14.56
N VAL A 28 -13.79 33.53 -15.53
CA VAL A 28 -13.35 34.86 -15.96
C VAL A 28 -13.70 35.06 -17.43
N ASP A 29 -13.84 36.30 -17.88
CA ASP A 29 -14.27 36.59 -19.25
C ASP A 29 -13.24 36.21 -20.31
N ARG A 30 -11.94 36.42 -20.00
CA ARG A 30 -10.81 36.11 -20.89
C ARG A 30 -9.58 35.73 -20.08
N VAL A 31 -8.78 34.84 -20.65
CA VAL A 31 -7.47 34.46 -20.12
C VAL A 31 -6.42 34.77 -21.18
N SER A 32 -5.33 35.43 -20.78
CA SER A 32 -4.20 35.69 -21.67
C SER A 32 -3.48 34.37 -22.00
N VAL A 33 -3.04 34.22 -23.25
CA VAL A 33 -2.33 33.01 -23.68
C VAL A 33 -0.92 32.88 -23.08
N ASP A 34 -0.35 34.00 -22.67
CA ASP A 34 1.00 34.09 -22.10
C ASP A 34 1.01 34.06 -20.57
N SER A 35 -0.16 34.17 -19.92
CA SER A 35 -0.20 34.22 -18.46
C SER A 35 0.16 32.88 -17.84
N HIS A 36 1.05 32.95 -16.84
CA HIS A 36 1.49 31.76 -16.13
C HIS A 36 0.35 31.19 -15.28
N PHE A 37 0.02 29.91 -15.47
CA PHE A 37 -1.14 29.26 -14.87
C PHE A 37 -1.16 29.39 -13.34
N PHE A 38 -0.02 29.19 -12.69
CA PHE A 38 0.07 29.15 -11.23
C PHE A 38 0.35 30.54 -10.64
N ASP A 39 1.45 31.16 -11.06
CA ASP A 39 1.91 32.44 -10.52
C ASP A 39 1.02 33.66 -10.83
N GLU A 40 0.45 33.74 -12.03
CA GLU A 40 -0.33 34.92 -12.45
C GLU A 40 -1.84 34.69 -12.38
N LEU A 41 -2.31 33.53 -12.87
CA LEU A 41 -3.74 33.21 -12.87
C LEU A 41 -4.20 32.63 -11.52
N GLY A 42 -3.28 32.32 -10.61
CA GLY A 42 -3.60 31.73 -9.32
C GLY A 42 -4.30 30.37 -9.43
N ALA A 43 -4.17 29.69 -10.57
CA ALA A 43 -4.87 28.44 -10.80
C ALA A 43 -4.22 27.33 -9.99
N ASP A 44 -5.03 26.61 -9.21
CA ASP A 44 -4.55 25.43 -8.49
C ASP A 44 -4.62 24.16 -9.35
N SER A 45 -4.11 23.06 -8.81
CA SER A 45 -4.11 21.75 -9.48
C SER A 45 -5.51 21.22 -9.79
N LEU A 46 -6.54 21.59 -9.02
CA LEU A 46 -7.92 21.15 -9.25
C LEU A 46 -8.53 21.92 -10.43
N VAL A 47 -8.31 23.23 -10.50
CA VAL A 47 -8.68 24.07 -11.65
C VAL A 47 -8.02 23.50 -12.92
N MET A 48 -6.72 23.22 -12.87
CA MET A 48 -6.01 22.66 -14.03
C MET A 48 -6.46 21.23 -14.39
N ALA A 49 -6.85 20.42 -13.40
CA ALA A 49 -7.44 19.11 -13.65
C ALA A 49 -8.80 19.21 -14.36
N HIS A 50 -9.64 20.18 -13.97
CA HIS A 50 -10.91 20.46 -14.64
C HIS A 50 -10.70 20.97 -16.06
N PHE A 51 -9.72 21.85 -16.27
CA PHE A 51 -9.29 22.30 -17.59
C PHE A 51 -8.90 21.10 -18.48
N CYS A 52 -7.97 20.26 -18.03
CA CYS A 52 -7.55 19.05 -18.75
C CYS A 52 -8.74 18.12 -19.06
N ALA A 53 -9.66 17.92 -18.12
CA ALA A 53 -10.82 17.07 -18.30
C ALA A 53 -11.81 17.63 -19.34
N ARG A 54 -12.02 18.96 -19.36
CA ARG A 54 -12.87 19.62 -20.38
C ARG A 54 -12.22 19.59 -21.76
N VAL A 55 -10.92 19.84 -21.85
CA VAL A 55 -10.17 19.73 -23.11
C VAL A 55 -10.31 18.31 -23.70
N ARG A 56 -10.12 17.27 -22.89
CA ARG A 56 -10.28 15.86 -23.33
C ARG A 56 -11.68 15.54 -23.87
N LYS A 57 -12.73 16.23 -23.40
CA LYS A 57 -14.10 16.04 -23.91
C LYS A 57 -14.35 16.70 -25.25
N ARG A 58 -13.56 17.70 -25.65
CA ARG A 58 -13.77 18.46 -26.89
C ARG A 58 -13.33 17.71 -28.17
N GLY A 59 -12.72 16.52 -28.06
CA GLY A 59 -12.48 15.56 -29.15
C GLY A 59 -11.52 15.97 -30.28
N ASN A 60 -11.47 17.26 -30.59
CA ASN A 60 -10.73 17.89 -31.69
C ASN A 60 -9.38 18.48 -31.21
N LEU A 61 -9.01 18.26 -29.95
CA LEU A 61 -7.80 18.78 -29.34
C LEU A 61 -6.88 17.62 -28.91
N PRO A 62 -5.55 17.81 -28.97
CA PRO A 62 -4.62 16.86 -28.37
C PRO A 62 -4.92 16.68 -26.89
N SER A 63 -4.79 15.44 -26.39
CA SER A 63 -5.09 15.16 -24.99
C SER A 63 -4.07 15.86 -24.10
N VAL A 64 -4.54 16.81 -23.29
CA VAL A 64 -3.71 17.50 -22.30
C VAL A 64 -3.67 16.67 -21.01
N SER A 65 -2.48 16.43 -20.49
CA SER A 65 -2.26 15.87 -19.15
C SER A 65 -1.76 16.94 -18.17
N MET A 66 -1.93 16.71 -16.86
CA MET A 66 -1.37 17.61 -15.84
C MET A 66 0.15 17.76 -15.96
N ARG A 67 0.85 16.71 -16.43
CA ARG A 67 2.29 16.76 -16.68
C ARG A 67 2.64 17.81 -17.74
N ASP A 68 1.82 17.94 -18.78
CA ASP A 68 2.06 18.89 -19.86
C ASP A 68 1.82 20.33 -19.37
N VAL A 69 0.78 20.54 -18.56
CA VAL A 69 0.48 21.83 -17.90
C VAL A 69 1.63 22.30 -17.00
N TYR A 70 2.23 21.41 -16.21
CA TYR A 70 3.38 21.78 -15.37
C TYR A 70 4.65 22.07 -16.18
N ARG A 71 4.86 21.37 -17.30
CA ARG A 71 6.04 21.55 -18.15
C ARG A 71 5.94 22.79 -19.03
N HIS A 72 4.73 23.17 -19.40
CA HIS A 72 4.40 24.28 -20.28
C HIS A 72 3.33 25.15 -19.62
N PRO A 73 3.73 26.00 -18.65
CA PRO A 73 2.81 26.65 -17.73
C PRO A 73 2.09 27.88 -18.32
N THR A 74 2.00 27.99 -19.64
CA THR A 74 1.23 29.01 -20.36
C THR A 74 0.47 28.36 -21.52
N ILE A 75 -0.62 28.97 -21.98
CA ILE A 75 -1.40 28.41 -23.10
C ILE A 75 -0.56 28.32 -24.36
N ALA A 76 0.22 29.37 -24.64
CA ALA A 76 1.10 29.43 -25.82
C ALA A 76 2.13 28.30 -25.80
N SER A 77 2.83 28.11 -24.66
CA SER A 77 3.83 27.04 -24.54
C SER A 77 3.21 25.65 -24.60
N LEU A 78 2.01 25.48 -24.03
CA LEU A 78 1.29 24.21 -24.02
C LEU A 78 0.79 23.84 -25.43
N ALA A 79 0.22 24.80 -26.16
CA ALA A 79 -0.25 24.60 -27.52
C ALA A 79 0.92 24.30 -28.48
N ALA A 80 2.03 25.03 -28.35
CA ALA A 80 3.24 24.76 -29.14
C ALA A 80 3.80 23.36 -28.89
N ALA A 81 3.93 22.96 -27.61
CA ALA A 81 4.46 21.64 -27.24
C ALA A 81 3.59 20.47 -27.74
N LEU A 82 2.28 20.68 -27.87
CA LEU A 82 1.35 19.68 -28.37
C LEU A 82 1.23 19.70 -29.90
N ALA A 83 1.60 20.79 -30.56
CA ALA A 83 1.64 20.88 -32.02
C ALA A 83 2.83 20.12 -32.63
N ASP A 84 3.99 20.11 -31.94
CA ASP A 84 5.18 19.36 -32.37
C ASP A 84 5.03 17.84 -32.22
N VAL A 85 4.07 17.38 -31.42
CA VAL A 85 3.71 15.97 -31.31
C VAL A 85 2.67 15.64 -32.38
N ALA A 86 3.14 15.44 -33.62
CA ALA A 86 2.35 14.85 -34.70
C ALA A 86 1.59 13.60 -34.22
N PRO A 87 0.39 13.27 -34.77
CA PRO A 87 -0.58 12.35 -34.19
C PRO A 87 -0.07 10.91 -34.14
N SER A 88 0.75 10.64 -33.14
CA SER A 88 1.23 9.33 -32.72
C SER A 88 0.96 9.18 -31.23
N SER A 89 -0.20 9.66 -30.78
CA SER A 89 -0.84 9.00 -29.65
C SER A 89 -1.23 7.60 -30.16
N PRO A 90 -0.72 6.50 -29.59
CA PRO A 90 -1.43 5.24 -29.74
C PRO A 90 -2.84 5.56 -29.30
N ARG A 91 -3.81 5.38 -30.21
CA ARG A 91 -5.24 5.44 -29.92
C ARG A 91 -5.42 4.91 -28.50
N PRO A 92 -5.89 5.71 -27.52
CA PRO A 92 -6.14 5.18 -26.20
C PRO A 92 -6.96 3.92 -26.45
N ALA A 93 -6.47 2.77 -25.96
CA ALA A 93 -7.17 1.51 -26.09
C ALA A 93 -8.62 1.84 -25.76
N VAL A 94 -9.51 1.68 -26.76
CA VAL A 94 -10.93 2.03 -26.68
C VAL A 94 -11.36 1.63 -25.27
N PRO A 95 -11.88 2.55 -24.42
CA PRO A 95 -12.37 2.15 -23.11
C PRO A 95 -13.28 0.96 -23.38
N ALA A 96 -12.87 -0.22 -22.92
CA ALA A 96 -13.61 -1.45 -23.18
C ALA A 96 -15.07 -1.11 -22.87
N ALA A 97 -15.96 -1.30 -23.85
CA ALA A 97 -17.34 -0.86 -23.79
C ALA A 97 -17.86 -1.11 -22.37
N ILE A 98 -18.28 -0.03 -21.69
CA ILE A 98 -18.72 -0.15 -20.29
C ILE A 98 -19.92 -1.07 -20.32
N GLU A 99 -19.69 -2.34 -20.00
CA GLU A 99 -20.75 -3.33 -20.02
C GLU A 99 -21.85 -2.87 -19.08
N PRO A 100 -23.13 -3.00 -19.49
CA PRO A 100 -24.23 -2.52 -18.69
C PRO A 100 -24.18 -3.20 -17.31
N PRO A 101 -24.38 -2.45 -16.21
CA PRO A 101 -24.33 -3.03 -14.88
C PRO A 101 -25.37 -4.14 -14.77
N THR A 102 -24.95 -5.30 -14.27
CA THR A 102 -25.90 -6.40 -14.05
C THR A 102 -26.96 -5.97 -13.04
N PRO A 103 -28.27 -6.08 -13.36
CA PRO A 103 -29.33 -5.65 -12.45
C PRO A 103 -29.30 -6.47 -11.16
N THR A 104 -29.36 -5.79 -10.03
CA THR A 104 -29.32 -6.38 -8.69
C THR A 104 -30.70 -6.36 -8.07
N ASN A 105 -31.16 -7.51 -7.56
CA ASN A 105 -32.44 -7.60 -6.87
C ASN A 105 -32.28 -7.13 -5.41
N THR A 106 -33.17 -6.26 -4.94
CA THR A 106 -33.19 -5.76 -3.55
C THR A 106 -33.23 -6.91 -2.53
N ARG A 107 -33.93 -8.01 -2.82
CA ARG A 107 -33.97 -9.18 -1.94
C ARG A 107 -32.62 -9.87 -1.80
N GLU A 108 -31.88 -10.01 -2.91
CA GLU A 108 -30.54 -10.59 -2.90
C GLU A 108 -29.56 -9.69 -2.14
N TYR A 109 -29.68 -8.37 -2.33
CA TYR A 109 -28.90 -7.39 -1.58
C TYR A 109 -29.13 -7.49 -0.07
N ILE A 110 -30.39 -7.49 0.38
CA ILE A 110 -30.75 -7.61 1.80
C ILE A 110 -30.28 -8.95 2.35
N LEU A 111 -30.54 -10.06 1.65
CA LEU A 111 -30.11 -11.39 2.09
C LEU A 111 -28.59 -11.47 2.21
N CYS A 112 -27.85 -10.92 1.25
CA CYS A 112 -26.40 -10.83 1.32
C CYS A 112 -25.95 -10.06 2.56
N GLY A 113 -26.55 -8.90 2.83
CA GLY A 113 -26.26 -8.09 4.02
C GLY A 113 -26.55 -8.84 5.33
N VAL A 114 -27.69 -9.53 5.41
CA VAL A 114 -28.06 -10.35 6.58
C VAL A 114 -27.06 -11.49 6.80
N LEU A 115 -26.66 -12.20 5.75
CA LEU A 115 -25.67 -13.28 5.85
C LEU A 115 -24.28 -12.76 6.26
N GLN A 116 -23.87 -11.60 5.75
CA GLN A 116 -22.62 -10.95 6.15
C GLN A 116 -22.67 -10.51 7.62
N GLY A 117 -23.78 -9.91 8.06
CA GLY A 117 -24.02 -9.51 9.44
C GLY A 117 -24.03 -10.70 10.39
N LEU A 118 -24.75 -11.77 10.05
CA LEU A 118 -24.78 -13.01 10.84
C LEU A 118 -23.39 -13.64 10.93
N PHE A 119 -22.65 -13.72 9.82
CA PHE A 119 -21.27 -14.21 9.85
C PHE A 119 -20.39 -13.35 10.78
N PHE A 120 -20.49 -12.02 10.70
CA PHE A 120 -19.74 -11.13 11.57
C PHE A 120 -20.09 -11.32 13.05
N LEU A 121 -21.38 -11.43 13.38
CA LEU A 121 -21.86 -11.64 14.75
C LEU A 121 -21.39 -13.00 15.31
N VAL A 122 -21.56 -14.08 14.55
CA VAL A 122 -21.12 -15.42 14.94
C VAL A 122 -19.60 -15.45 15.11
N TYR A 123 -18.84 -14.90 14.15
CA TYR A 123 -17.39 -14.84 14.23
C TYR A 123 -16.91 -14.04 15.44
N SER A 124 -17.52 -12.88 15.71
CA SER A 124 -17.18 -12.02 16.84
C SER A 124 -17.53 -12.69 18.17
N TYR A 125 -18.70 -13.31 18.26
CA TYR A 125 -19.12 -14.06 19.46
C TYR A 125 -18.17 -15.21 19.77
N LEU A 126 -17.81 -16.02 18.76
CA LEU A 126 -16.85 -17.10 18.91
C LEU A 126 -15.45 -16.59 19.31
N ALA A 127 -15.02 -15.45 18.75
CA ALA A 127 -13.75 -14.83 19.14
C ALA A 127 -13.78 -14.36 20.61
N VAL A 128 -14.86 -13.72 21.05
CA VAL A 128 -15.04 -13.31 22.45
C VAL A 128 -15.06 -14.52 23.37
N LEU A 129 -15.82 -15.57 23.03
CA LEU A 129 -15.87 -16.81 23.81
C LEU A 129 -14.48 -17.44 23.96
N ALA A 130 -13.70 -17.50 22.86
CA ALA A 130 -12.34 -18.01 22.88
C ALA A 130 -11.40 -17.15 23.73
N ILE A 131 -11.53 -15.83 23.69
CA ILE A 131 -10.75 -14.89 24.51
C ILE A 131 -11.08 -15.07 26.00
N VAL A 132 -12.37 -15.13 26.35
CA VAL A 132 -12.82 -15.31 27.74
C VAL A 132 -12.36 -16.66 28.30
N THR A 133 -12.64 -17.75 27.58
CA THR A 133 -12.21 -19.10 27.98
C THR A 133 -10.69 -19.19 28.10
N GLY A 134 -9.96 -18.58 27.15
CA GLY A 134 -8.51 -18.51 27.19
C GLY A 134 -7.99 -17.73 28.39
N TYR A 135 -8.61 -16.59 28.72
CA TYR A 135 -8.26 -15.77 29.87
C TYR A 135 -8.48 -16.51 31.19
N GLU A 136 -9.64 -17.15 31.38
CA GLU A 136 -9.96 -17.96 32.57
C GLU A 136 -8.96 -19.11 32.75
N TRP A 137 -8.59 -19.79 31.66
CA TRP A 137 -7.62 -20.87 31.72
C TRP A 137 -6.21 -20.37 32.08
N VAL A 138 -5.80 -19.22 31.55
CA VAL A 138 -4.51 -18.58 31.86
C VAL A 138 -4.47 -18.11 33.31
N SER A 139 -5.52 -17.45 33.79
CA SER A 139 -5.59 -16.90 35.15
C SER A 139 -5.71 -17.97 36.24
N ALA A 140 -6.18 -19.18 35.92
CA ALA A 140 -6.18 -20.33 36.81
C ALA A 140 -4.78 -20.93 37.08
N GLY A 141 -3.69 -20.26 36.68
CA GLY A 141 -2.31 -20.67 36.96
C GLY A 141 -1.91 -20.40 38.41
N ALA A 142 -1.42 -21.42 39.13
CA ALA A 142 -1.07 -21.32 40.54
C ALA A 142 0.20 -20.47 40.84
N SER A 143 1.02 -20.16 39.84
CA SER A 143 2.23 -19.35 39.97
C SER A 143 2.41 -18.44 38.75
N ALA A 144 3.23 -17.39 38.89
CA ALA A 144 3.53 -16.46 37.80
C ALA A 144 4.14 -17.18 36.58
N VAL A 145 5.01 -18.17 36.80
CA VAL A 145 5.61 -19.00 35.74
C VAL A 145 4.55 -19.86 35.06
N ALA A 146 3.66 -20.50 35.83
CA ALA A 146 2.57 -21.29 35.27
C ALA A 146 1.61 -20.42 34.44
N MET A 147 1.27 -19.23 34.92
CA MET A 147 0.44 -18.27 34.20
C MET A 147 1.11 -17.82 32.88
N TYR A 148 2.41 -17.53 32.89
CA TYR A 148 3.15 -17.17 31.68
C TYR A 148 3.20 -18.32 30.66
N LEU A 149 3.48 -19.56 31.08
CA LEU A 149 3.49 -20.71 30.19
C LEU A 149 2.11 -20.98 29.57
N ARG A 150 1.03 -20.85 30.38
CA ARG A 150 -0.35 -20.93 29.88
C ARG A 150 -0.64 -19.80 28.90
N LEU A 151 -0.24 -18.57 29.20
CA LEU A 151 -0.40 -17.43 28.30
C LEU A 151 0.23 -17.72 26.93
N VAL A 152 1.49 -18.15 26.91
CA VAL A 152 2.21 -18.52 25.68
C VAL A 152 1.48 -19.63 24.91
N LEU A 153 1.01 -20.68 25.61
CA LEU A 153 0.29 -21.78 24.96
C LEU A 153 -1.04 -21.32 24.37
N ALA A 154 -1.84 -20.57 25.14
CA ALA A 154 -3.13 -20.04 24.69
C ALA A 154 -2.98 -19.09 23.50
N SER A 155 -2.04 -18.14 23.58
CA SER A 155 -1.78 -17.19 22.49
C SER A 155 -1.26 -17.90 21.24
N SER A 156 -0.42 -18.92 21.40
CA SER A 156 0.10 -19.71 20.28
C SER A 156 -0.99 -20.55 19.63
N ALA A 157 -1.84 -21.21 20.41
CA ALA A 157 -2.97 -21.98 19.91
C ALA A 157 -3.96 -21.08 19.16
N ALA A 158 -4.33 -19.95 19.75
CA ALA A 158 -5.20 -18.96 19.13
C ALA A 158 -4.62 -18.45 17.80
N PHE A 159 -3.33 -18.14 17.76
CA PHE A 159 -2.65 -17.70 16.54
C PHE A 159 -2.72 -18.75 15.42
N LEU A 160 -2.44 -20.02 15.74
CA LEU A 160 -2.48 -21.11 14.77
C LEU A 160 -3.92 -21.34 14.26
N VAL A 161 -4.91 -21.35 15.15
CA VAL A 161 -6.32 -21.50 14.79
C VAL A 161 -6.78 -20.35 13.88
N VAL A 162 -6.57 -19.10 14.27
CA VAL A 162 -6.96 -17.93 13.46
C VAL A 162 -6.23 -17.89 12.12
N SER A 163 -5.00 -18.42 12.04
CA SER A 163 -4.26 -18.55 10.78
C SER A 163 -4.76 -19.70 9.90
N ALA A 164 -5.28 -20.78 10.48
CA ALA A 164 -5.81 -21.95 9.77
C ALA A 164 -7.26 -21.76 9.30
N VAL A 165 -8.09 -21.00 10.04
CA VAL A 165 -9.50 -20.73 9.71
C VAL A 165 -9.70 -20.22 8.27
N PRO A 166 -8.93 -19.24 7.75
CA PRO A 166 -9.06 -18.79 6.36
C PRO A 166 -8.78 -19.90 5.33
N ILE A 167 -7.82 -20.79 5.62
CA ILE A 167 -7.48 -21.92 4.75
C ILE A 167 -8.65 -22.89 4.72
N ALA A 168 -9.14 -23.30 5.89
CA ALA A 168 -10.29 -24.20 6.00
C ALA A 168 -11.54 -23.60 5.35
N ALA A 169 -11.86 -22.34 5.64
CA ALA A 169 -13.01 -21.64 5.07
C ALA A 169 -12.93 -21.57 3.54
N LYS A 170 -11.74 -21.30 2.97
CA LYS A 170 -11.55 -21.31 1.51
C LYS A 170 -11.88 -22.68 0.92
N TRP A 171 -11.34 -23.76 1.48
CA TRP A 171 -11.55 -25.11 0.93
C TRP A 171 -12.98 -25.62 1.14
N VAL A 172 -13.63 -25.26 2.24
CA VAL A 172 -15.02 -25.66 2.55
C VAL A 172 -16.05 -24.86 1.76
N LEU A 173 -15.92 -23.52 1.70
CA LEU A 173 -16.94 -22.64 1.11
C LEU A 173 -16.82 -22.50 -0.41
N VAL A 174 -15.59 -22.59 -0.93
CA VAL A 174 -15.30 -22.30 -2.35
C VAL A 174 -14.68 -23.49 -3.06
N GLY A 175 -13.79 -24.23 -2.39
CA GLY A 175 -13.00 -25.29 -3.02
C GLY A 175 -11.85 -24.72 -3.85
N ARG A 176 -11.80 -25.05 -5.15
CA ARG A 176 -10.80 -24.49 -6.09
C ARG A 176 -11.38 -23.32 -6.86
N TRP A 177 -10.70 -22.17 -6.81
CA TRP A 177 -11.05 -21.02 -7.64
C TRP A 177 -10.93 -21.37 -9.12
N LYS A 178 -11.95 -21.01 -9.89
CA LYS A 178 -11.99 -21.11 -11.36
C LYS A 178 -12.20 -19.71 -11.93
N ALA A 179 -11.66 -19.45 -13.11
CA ALA A 179 -11.87 -18.19 -13.83
C ALA A 179 -13.33 -18.13 -14.31
N GLN A 180 -14.16 -17.38 -13.59
CA GLN A 180 -15.58 -17.19 -13.91
C GLN A 180 -16.09 -15.86 -13.35
N PRO A 181 -17.12 -15.27 -13.97
CA PRO A 181 -17.83 -14.12 -13.40
C PRO A 181 -18.73 -14.56 -12.24
N ILE A 182 -18.71 -13.80 -11.15
CA ILE A 182 -19.57 -13.97 -9.97
C ILE A 182 -20.42 -12.71 -9.84
N ARG A 183 -21.75 -12.83 -9.93
CA ARG A 183 -22.66 -11.70 -9.74
C ARG A 183 -22.56 -11.16 -8.31
N LEU A 184 -22.49 -9.84 -8.14
CA LEU A 184 -22.50 -9.24 -6.80
C LEU A 184 -23.81 -9.59 -6.06
N TRP A 185 -23.72 -9.64 -4.73
CA TRP A 185 -24.84 -9.96 -3.81
C TRP A 185 -25.41 -11.38 -3.91
N SER A 186 -24.94 -12.19 -4.85
CA SER A 186 -25.28 -13.62 -4.91
C SER A 186 -24.69 -14.40 -3.73
N LEU A 187 -25.18 -15.61 -3.49
CA LEU A 187 -24.60 -16.52 -2.49
C LEU A 187 -23.11 -16.83 -2.78
N ALA A 188 -22.73 -16.90 -4.07
CA ALA A 188 -21.33 -17.06 -4.48
C ALA A 188 -20.49 -15.83 -4.08
N TYR A 189 -21.05 -14.63 -4.17
CA TYR A 189 -20.41 -13.41 -3.67
C TYR A 189 -20.26 -13.42 -2.15
N VAL A 190 -21.26 -13.90 -1.39
CA VAL A 190 -21.14 -14.04 0.08
C VAL A 190 -19.99 -14.99 0.44
N ARG A 191 -19.89 -16.16 -0.20
CA ARG A 191 -18.78 -17.11 0.00
C ARG A 191 -17.43 -16.47 -0.31
N PHE A 192 -17.34 -15.74 -1.42
CA PHE A 192 -16.15 -14.97 -1.77
C PHE A 192 -15.82 -13.91 -0.72
N TRP A 193 -16.81 -13.17 -0.25
CA TRP A 193 -16.63 -12.13 0.75
C TRP A 193 -16.13 -12.71 2.08
N ILE A 194 -16.68 -13.83 2.54
CA ILE A 194 -16.22 -14.50 3.77
C ILE A 194 -14.74 -14.87 3.64
N VAL A 195 -14.36 -15.56 2.56
CA VAL A 195 -12.97 -15.97 2.32
C VAL A 195 -12.05 -14.76 2.19
N LYS A 196 -12.45 -13.74 1.42
CA LYS A 196 -11.70 -12.48 1.27
C LYS A 196 -11.47 -11.80 2.61
N THR A 197 -12.50 -11.70 3.44
CA THR A 197 -12.43 -11.05 4.76
C THR A 197 -11.47 -11.81 5.66
N LEU A 198 -11.61 -13.14 5.76
CA LEU A 198 -10.74 -13.99 6.57
C LEU A 198 -9.28 -13.99 6.09
N VAL A 199 -9.04 -14.07 4.78
CA VAL A 199 -7.67 -14.05 4.22
C VAL A 199 -7.00 -12.70 4.46
N ARG A 200 -7.73 -11.58 4.33
CA ARG A 200 -7.20 -10.23 4.57
C ARG A 200 -7.01 -9.91 6.06
N SER A 201 -7.78 -10.56 6.95
CA SER A 201 -7.64 -10.42 8.40
C SER A 201 -6.61 -11.36 9.01
N SER A 202 -6.22 -12.42 8.30
CA SER A 202 -5.27 -13.43 8.75
C SER A 202 -3.95 -12.84 9.27
N PRO A 203 -3.56 -13.15 10.52
CA PRO A 203 -2.31 -12.64 11.09
C PRO A 203 -1.09 -13.27 10.41
N ALA A 204 -1.16 -14.54 9.97
CA ALA A 204 -0.11 -15.18 9.18
C ALA A 204 0.18 -14.42 7.87
N ALA A 205 -0.88 -13.97 7.18
CA ALA A 205 -0.74 -13.20 5.95
C ALA A 205 -0.14 -11.80 6.16
N ARG A 206 -0.21 -11.25 7.39
CA ARG A 206 0.29 -9.91 7.74
C ARG A 206 1.70 -9.92 8.33
N LEU A 207 2.00 -10.87 9.21
CA LEU A 207 3.26 -10.93 9.95
C LEU A 207 4.40 -11.54 9.15
N PHE A 208 4.11 -12.52 8.29
CA PHE A 208 5.14 -13.30 7.59
C PHE A 208 5.47 -12.82 6.17
N ILE A 209 4.95 -11.65 5.76
CA ILE A 209 5.23 -11.08 4.44
C ILE A 209 6.73 -10.97 4.20
N GLY A 210 7.18 -11.39 3.00
CA GLY A 210 8.59 -11.45 2.62
C GLY A 210 9.33 -12.68 3.14
N THR A 211 8.68 -13.59 3.88
CA THR A 211 9.30 -14.81 4.41
C THR A 211 8.78 -16.08 3.70
N PRO A 212 9.53 -17.20 3.73
CA PRO A 212 9.05 -18.48 3.23
C PRO A 212 7.72 -18.96 3.83
N LEU A 213 7.41 -18.60 5.09
CA LEU A 213 6.14 -18.97 5.76
C LEU A 213 4.94 -18.37 5.03
N TYR A 214 5.05 -17.14 4.51
CA TYR A 214 3.99 -16.53 3.73
C TYR A 214 3.74 -17.28 2.42
N LEU A 215 4.81 -17.79 1.78
CA LEU A 215 4.67 -18.61 0.58
C LEU A 215 4.02 -19.96 0.88
N LEU A 216 4.32 -20.57 2.02
CA LEU A 216 3.64 -21.80 2.47
C LEU A 216 2.16 -21.54 2.72
N TYR A 217 1.80 -20.41 3.35
CA TYR A 217 0.42 -20.00 3.56
C TYR A 217 -0.33 -19.81 2.23
N LEU A 218 0.26 -19.12 1.25
CA LEU A 218 -0.34 -18.96 -0.08
C LEU A 218 -0.49 -20.31 -0.83
N ARG A 219 0.49 -21.22 -0.71
CA ARG A 219 0.38 -22.58 -1.26
C ARG A 219 -0.74 -23.38 -0.61
N ALA A 220 -0.91 -23.28 0.71
CA ALA A 220 -2.01 -23.91 1.43
C ALA A 220 -3.39 -23.38 0.99
N LEU A 221 -3.45 -22.12 0.57
CA LEU A 221 -4.64 -21.54 -0.06
C LEU A 221 -4.82 -21.96 -1.54
N GLY A 222 -3.85 -22.62 -2.16
CA GLY A 222 -3.93 -23.18 -3.52
C GLY A 222 -3.02 -22.53 -4.57
N ALA A 223 -2.22 -21.52 -4.22
CA ALA A 223 -1.31 -20.87 -5.17
C ALA A 223 -0.15 -21.78 -5.62
N LYS A 224 0.23 -21.67 -6.89
CA LYS A 224 1.37 -22.40 -7.46
C LYS A 224 2.62 -21.53 -7.42
N ILE A 225 3.43 -21.69 -6.38
CA ILE A 225 4.61 -20.84 -6.15
C ILE A 225 5.89 -21.68 -6.21
N GLY A 226 6.83 -21.29 -7.06
CA GLY A 226 8.15 -21.93 -7.21
C GLY A 226 9.12 -21.67 -6.05
N PRO A 227 10.27 -22.37 -6.02
CA PRO A 227 11.33 -22.12 -5.03
C PRO A 227 11.98 -20.75 -5.24
N GLY A 228 12.54 -20.16 -4.18
CA GLY A 228 13.30 -18.92 -4.30
C GLY A 228 12.47 -17.64 -4.42
N VAL A 229 11.16 -17.73 -4.65
CA VAL A 229 10.24 -16.58 -4.77
C VAL A 229 10.27 -15.70 -3.52
N VAL A 230 10.15 -14.39 -3.71
CA VAL A 230 10.05 -13.43 -2.60
C VAL A 230 8.92 -12.43 -2.86
N ILE A 231 7.97 -12.32 -1.93
CA ILE A 231 6.80 -11.44 -2.04
C ILE A 231 6.78 -10.45 -0.88
N PHE A 232 6.96 -9.17 -1.17
CA PHE A 232 6.95 -8.07 -0.19
C PHE A 232 5.62 -7.31 -0.12
N SER A 233 4.73 -7.53 -1.08
CA SER A 233 3.41 -6.88 -1.10
C SER A 233 2.51 -7.39 0.02
N ARG A 234 1.72 -6.47 0.59
CA ARG A 234 0.65 -6.78 1.57
C ARG A 234 -0.71 -7.01 0.93
N ARG A 235 -0.80 -6.87 -0.40
CA ARG A 235 -2.03 -7.06 -1.17
C ARG A 235 -2.23 -8.55 -1.41
N VAL A 236 -2.70 -9.24 -0.37
CA VAL A 236 -2.87 -10.70 -0.38
C VAL A 236 -3.87 -11.12 -1.47
N PRO A 237 -3.48 -12.02 -2.40
CA PRO A 237 -4.39 -12.54 -3.41
C PRO A 237 -5.48 -13.39 -2.77
N VAL A 238 -6.72 -13.26 -3.25
CA VAL A 238 -7.87 -14.02 -2.72
C VAL A 238 -8.14 -15.26 -3.56
N CYS A 239 -8.08 -15.13 -4.88
CA CYS A 239 -8.30 -16.22 -5.83
C CYS A 239 -6.99 -16.98 -6.09
N THR A 240 -6.41 -17.53 -5.03
CA THR A 240 -5.07 -18.12 -4.98
C THR A 240 -4.84 -19.27 -5.96
N ASP A 241 -5.83 -20.11 -6.28
CA ASP A 241 -5.66 -21.19 -7.27
C ASP A 241 -5.39 -20.68 -8.70
N LEU A 242 -5.69 -19.41 -8.96
CA LEU A 242 -5.46 -18.75 -10.25
C LEU A 242 -4.10 -18.03 -10.30
N LEU A 243 -3.31 -18.09 -9.23
CA LEU A 243 -1.99 -17.48 -9.14
C LEU A 243 -0.88 -18.51 -9.39
N THR A 244 -0.07 -18.25 -10.42
CA THR A 244 1.13 -19.03 -10.72
C THR A 244 2.35 -18.12 -10.71
N ILE A 245 3.39 -18.50 -9.95
CA ILE A 245 4.63 -17.75 -9.81
C ILE A 245 5.82 -18.71 -9.96
N GLY A 246 6.65 -18.50 -10.97
CA GLY A 246 7.85 -19.27 -11.24
C GLY A 246 8.97 -19.02 -10.22
N ALA A 247 10.01 -19.86 -10.28
CA ALA A 247 11.13 -19.81 -9.34
C ALA A 247 11.90 -18.48 -9.43
N GLY A 248 12.45 -18.01 -8.31
CA GLY A 248 13.31 -16.80 -8.29
C GLY A 248 12.60 -15.47 -8.50
N THR A 249 11.28 -15.46 -8.73
CA THR A 249 10.51 -14.23 -8.97
C THR A 249 10.41 -13.34 -7.72
N VAL A 250 10.54 -12.03 -7.93
CA VAL A 250 10.50 -10.99 -6.91
C VAL A 250 9.29 -10.09 -7.13
N ILE A 251 8.40 -10.04 -6.14
CA ILE A 251 7.26 -9.12 -6.13
C ILE A 251 7.49 -8.08 -5.03
N ARG A 252 7.62 -6.82 -5.46
CA ARG A 252 7.93 -5.71 -4.56
C ARG A 252 6.70 -5.21 -3.79
N LYS A 253 6.93 -4.25 -2.89
CA LYS A 253 5.93 -3.72 -1.95
C LYS A 253 4.76 -3.08 -2.67
N GLU A 254 3.57 -3.21 -2.09
CA GLU A 254 2.31 -2.65 -2.60
C GLU A 254 1.91 -3.04 -4.03
N ALA A 255 2.61 -4.00 -4.67
CA ALA A 255 2.17 -4.54 -5.95
C ALA A 255 0.80 -5.26 -5.80
N ILE A 256 -0.11 -5.04 -6.74
CA ILE A 256 -1.47 -5.58 -6.73
C ILE A 256 -1.57 -6.72 -7.75
N PHE A 257 -1.94 -7.93 -7.31
CA PHE A 257 -2.07 -9.13 -8.15
C PHE A 257 -3.18 -10.05 -7.59
N LEU A 258 -4.38 -9.49 -7.42
CA LEU A 258 -5.43 -10.09 -6.59
C LEU A 258 -6.11 -11.34 -7.18
N CYS A 259 -5.91 -11.58 -8.49
CA CYS A 259 -6.59 -12.61 -9.29
C CYS A 259 -8.13 -12.44 -9.36
N TYR A 260 -8.62 -11.24 -9.06
CA TYR A 260 -10.01 -10.85 -9.29
C TYR A 260 -10.11 -9.35 -9.55
N ARG A 261 -11.17 -8.93 -10.25
CA ARG A 261 -11.56 -7.54 -10.48
C ARG A 261 -13.06 -7.40 -10.27
N ALA A 262 -13.50 -6.28 -9.71
CA ALA A 262 -14.93 -5.95 -9.64
C ALA A 262 -15.25 -4.91 -10.72
N GLN A 263 -16.22 -5.19 -11.57
CA GLN A 263 -16.64 -4.33 -12.66
C GLN A 263 -18.14 -4.53 -12.95
N ALA A 264 -18.89 -3.44 -13.18
CA ALA A 264 -20.26 -3.47 -13.67
C ALA A 264 -21.22 -4.43 -12.91
N GLY A 265 -21.15 -4.50 -11.58
CA GLY A 265 -22.04 -5.36 -10.79
C GLY A 265 -21.67 -6.85 -10.77
N ARG A 266 -20.51 -7.22 -11.34
CA ARG A 266 -19.93 -8.56 -11.23
C ARG A 266 -18.48 -8.53 -10.74
N LEU A 267 -18.06 -9.64 -10.18
CA LEU A 267 -16.70 -9.94 -9.80
C LEU A 267 -16.14 -10.93 -10.83
N GLU A 268 -15.16 -10.51 -11.60
CA GLU A 268 -14.46 -11.36 -12.55
C GLU A 268 -13.23 -11.94 -11.86
N THR A 269 -13.10 -13.27 -11.89
CA THR A 269 -11.90 -13.96 -11.42
C THR A 269 -11.08 -14.39 -12.62
N GLY A 270 -9.76 -14.29 -12.53
CA GLY A 270 -8.90 -14.66 -13.65
C GLY A 270 -7.44 -14.87 -13.23
N PRO A 271 -6.68 -15.62 -14.05
CA PRO A 271 -5.31 -15.99 -13.75
C PRO A 271 -4.34 -14.82 -13.78
N VAL A 272 -3.31 -14.91 -12.95
CA VAL A 272 -2.09 -14.11 -13.05
C VAL A 272 -0.92 -15.09 -13.08
N THR A 273 -0.16 -15.09 -14.18
CA THR A 273 0.92 -16.06 -14.40
C THR A 273 2.26 -15.35 -14.55
N LEU A 274 3.14 -15.55 -13.58
CA LEU A 274 4.50 -15.03 -13.60
C LEU A 274 5.46 -16.20 -13.83
N GLY A 275 6.34 -16.05 -14.82
CA GLY A 275 7.42 -16.98 -15.12
C GLY A 275 8.51 -17.00 -14.04
N ARG A 276 9.65 -17.57 -14.41
CA ARG A 276 10.87 -17.64 -13.58
C ARG A 276 11.62 -16.31 -13.63
N ASP A 277 12.27 -15.95 -12.52
CA ASP A 277 13.15 -14.79 -12.42
C ASP A 277 12.48 -13.48 -12.89
N VAL A 278 11.17 -13.37 -12.68
CA VAL A 278 10.38 -12.18 -13.01
C VAL A 278 10.55 -11.13 -11.92
N PHE A 279 10.56 -9.85 -12.31
CA PHE A 279 10.53 -8.72 -11.38
C PHE A 279 9.23 -7.93 -11.53
N VAL A 280 8.51 -7.73 -10.42
CA VAL A 280 7.33 -6.85 -10.36
C VAL A 280 7.64 -5.69 -9.41
N GLY A 281 7.70 -4.48 -9.96
CA GLY A 281 8.03 -3.25 -9.27
C GLY A 281 7.04 -2.83 -8.17
N GLU A 282 7.46 -1.86 -7.37
CA GLU A 282 6.66 -1.34 -6.26
C GLU A 282 5.44 -0.59 -6.78
N ARG A 283 4.30 -0.78 -6.10
CA ARG A 283 3.01 -0.17 -6.48
C ARG A 283 2.55 -0.50 -7.90
N SER A 284 3.09 -1.54 -8.52
CA SER A 284 2.67 -1.99 -9.84
C SER A 284 1.37 -2.80 -9.77
N VAL A 285 0.54 -2.72 -10.81
CA VAL A 285 -0.78 -3.34 -10.87
C VAL A 285 -0.79 -4.40 -11.96
N LEU A 286 -1.11 -5.63 -11.56
CA LEU A 286 -1.37 -6.75 -12.46
C LEU A 286 -2.86 -7.08 -12.40
N ASP A 287 -3.57 -6.76 -13.48
CA ASP A 287 -4.97 -7.12 -13.63
C ASP A 287 -5.11 -8.63 -13.91
N ILE A 288 -6.34 -9.14 -13.89
CA ILE A 288 -6.65 -10.54 -14.25
C ILE A 288 -6.27 -10.85 -15.71
N ASN A 289 -6.02 -12.11 -16.03
CA ASN A 289 -5.61 -12.57 -17.36
C ASN A 289 -4.29 -11.96 -17.84
N THR A 290 -3.40 -11.60 -16.92
CA THR A 290 -2.06 -11.09 -17.26
C THR A 290 -1.01 -12.19 -17.13
N CYS A 291 0.02 -12.11 -17.97
CA CYS A 291 1.18 -12.99 -17.86
C CYS A 291 2.52 -12.26 -18.08
N MET A 292 3.57 -12.78 -17.46
CA MET A 292 4.94 -12.33 -17.64
C MET A 292 5.83 -13.55 -17.89
N GLY A 293 6.56 -13.57 -19.00
CA GLY A 293 7.48 -14.63 -19.37
C GLY A 293 8.73 -14.65 -18.47
N ASP A 294 9.55 -15.69 -18.63
CA ASP A 294 10.76 -15.85 -17.82
C ASP A 294 11.73 -14.66 -18.01
N GLY A 295 12.29 -14.15 -16.92
CA GLY A 295 13.21 -13.00 -16.91
C GLY A 295 12.57 -11.65 -17.23
N ALA A 296 11.24 -11.59 -17.37
CA ALA A 296 10.54 -10.34 -17.65
C ALA A 296 10.56 -9.38 -16.45
N GLN A 297 10.60 -8.08 -16.71
CA GLN A 297 10.58 -7.06 -15.66
C GLN A 297 9.47 -6.04 -15.90
N LEU A 298 8.75 -5.70 -14.83
CA LEU A 298 7.80 -4.61 -14.79
C LEU A 298 8.29 -3.57 -13.77
N GLY A 299 8.52 -2.35 -14.24
CA GLY A 299 9.01 -1.23 -13.43
C GLY A 299 8.06 -0.84 -12.31
N HIS A 300 8.52 0.06 -11.44
CA HIS A 300 7.72 0.65 -10.36
C HIS A 300 6.52 1.44 -10.92
N ALA A 301 5.44 1.55 -10.15
CA ALA A 301 4.21 2.28 -10.50
C ALA A 301 3.70 1.99 -11.92
N SER A 302 3.84 0.75 -12.38
CA SER A 302 3.50 0.34 -13.75
C SER A 302 2.28 -0.59 -13.75
N ALA A 303 1.54 -0.64 -14.86
CA ALA A 303 0.30 -1.42 -14.93
C ALA A 303 0.26 -2.36 -16.14
N LEU A 304 -0.11 -3.62 -15.89
CA LEU A 304 -0.56 -4.55 -16.91
C LEU A 304 -2.08 -4.69 -16.82
N HIS A 305 -2.77 -4.29 -17.88
CA HIS A 305 -4.22 -4.42 -18.03
C HIS A 305 -4.61 -5.84 -18.43
N SER A 306 -5.88 -6.19 -18.23
CA SER A 306 -6.36 -7.55 -18.52
C SER A 306 -6.05 -7.99 -19.94
N GLY A 307 -5.52 -9.21 -20.09
CA GLY A 307 -5.12 -9.80 -21.36
C GLY A 307 -3.72 -9.41 -21.84
N GLN A 308 -3.04 -8.48 -21.15
CA GLN A 308 -1.67 -8.10 -21.52
C GLN A 308 -0.65 -9.13 -21.05
N ALA A 309 0.35 -9.35 -21.91
CA ALA A 309 1.47 -10.23 -21.68
C ALA A 309 2.78 -9.45 -21.82
N VAL A 310 3.75 -9.72 -20.94
CA VAL A 310 5.15 -9.32 -21.12
C VAL A 310 5.94 -10.52 -21.61
N PRO A 311 6.50 -10.50 -22.83
CA PRO A 311 7.36 -11.57 -23.34
C PRO A 311 8.56 -11.87 -22.44
N ALA A 312 9.12 -13.08 -22.57
CA ALA A 312 10.30 -13.48 -21.82
C ALA A 312 11.49 -12.56 -22.11
N GLY A 313 12.23 -12.18 -21.06
CA GLY A 313 13.37 -11.27 -21.13
C GLY A 313 13.05 -9.81 -21.45
N GLU A 314 11.77 -9.46 -21.68
CA GLU A 314 11.38 -8.08 -21.99
C GLU A 314 11.13 -7.26 -20.71
N TRP A 315 11.56 -6.00 -20.72
CA TRP A 315 11.36 -5.07 -19.61
C TRP A 315 10.37 -3.98 -20.02
N ARG A 316 9.42 -3.67 -19.13
CA ARG A 316 8.41 -2.64 -19.36
C ARG A 316 8.18 -1.76 -18.15
N HIS A 317 7.71 -0.52 -18.38
CA HIS A 317 7.31 0.40 -17.32
C HIS A 317 6.23 1.39 -17.76
N GLY A 318 5.53 2.02 -16.82
CA GLY A 318 4.48 3.01 -17.06
C GLY A 318 3.06 2.46 -17.07
N CYS A 319 2.10 3.36 -17.32
CA CYS A 319 0.68 3.06 -17.44
C CYS A 319 0.10 3.83 -18.65
N PRO A 320 -0.08 3.18 -19.81
CA PRO A 320 0.15 1.77 -20.09
C PRO A 320 1.64 1.39 -20.08
N ALA A 321 1.95 0.13 -19.77
CA ALA A 321 3.34 -0.34 -19.72
C ALA A 321 3.97 -0.39 -21.12
N GLN A 322 5.07 0.34 -21.31
CA GLN A 322 5.87 0.43 -22.54
C GLN A 322 7.24 -0.20 -22.32
N ARG A 323 7.89 -0.66 -23.40
CA ARG A 323 9.22 -1.26 -23.34
C ARG A 323 10.25 -0.26 -22.81
N THR A 324 11.19 -0.77 -22.02
CA THR A 324 12.29 0.01 -21.44
C THR A 324 13.58 -0.80 -21.43
N ASP A 325 14.71 -0.11 -21.36
CA ASP A 325 16.04 -0.71 -21.21
C ASP A 325 16.58 -0.56 -19.78
N VAL A 326 15.72 -0.11 -18.85
CA VAL A 326 16.07 0.04 -17.43
C VAL A 326 16.00 -1.32 -16.72
N ASP A 327 17.14 -1.78 -16.20
CA ASP A 327 17.20 -2.93 -15.30
C ASP A 327 16.76 -2.52 -13.89
N TYR A 328 15.69 -3.13 -13.39
CA TYR A 328 15.18 -2.88 -12.05
C TYR A 328 15.80 -3.82 -10.99
N VAL A 329 16.49 -4.90 -11.40
CA VAL A 329 17.18 -5.83 -10.49
C VAL A 329 18.66 -5.47 -10.40
N ARG A 330 18.95 -4.32 -9.78
CA ARG A 330 20.32 -3.76 -9.72
C ARG A 330 21.25 -4.37 -8.66
N VAL A 331 20.77 -5.34 -7.87
CA VAL A 331 21.53 -5.92 -6.75
C VAL A 331 22.06 -7.29 -7.11
N PRO A 332 23.37 -7.55 -6.95
CA PRO A 332 23.94 -8.86 -7.25
C PRO A 332 23.41 -9.92 -6.27
N PRO A 333 23.22 -11.17 -6.72
CA PRO A 333 22.77 -12.25 -5.86
C PRO A 333 23.78 -12.53 -4.75
N ALA A 334 23.30 -12.93 -3.58
CA ALA A 334 24.13 -13.33 -2.45
C ALA A 334 23.85 -14.78 -2.06
N ARG A 335 24.79 -15.40 -1.34
CA ARG A 335 24.62 -16.79 -0.85
C ARG A 335 23.44 -16.88 0.11
N CYS A 336 22.37 -17.54 -0.32
CA CYS A 336 21.16 -17.73 0.47
C CYS A 336 20.68 -19.18 0.41
N GLY A 337 21.21 -20.03 1.30
CA GLY A 337 20.85 -21.45 1.38
C GLY A 337 19.45 -21.72 1.94
N THR A 338 18.96 -22.94 1.73
CA THR A 338 17.66 -23.43 2.25
C THR A 338 17.62 -23.45 3.78
N LEU A 339 18.71 -23.88 4.44
CA LEU A 339 18.83 -23.88 5.89
C LEU A 339 18.65 -22.47 6.48
N ARG A 340 19.25 -21.45 5.86
CA ARG A 340 19.12 -20.05 6.28
C ARG A 340 17.67 -19.58 6.18
N ARG A 341 16.98 -19.89 5.08
CA ARG A 341 15.56 -19.58 4.89
C ARG A 341 14.69 -20.26 5.95
N ALA A 342 14.94 -21.56 6.20
CA ALA A 342 14.19 -22.34 7.18
C ALA A 342 14.42 -21.85 8.62
N ALA A 343 15.68 -21.63 9.01
CA ALA A 343 16.04 -21.13 10.34
C ALA A 343 15.46 -19.74 10.60
N TYR A 344 15.53 -18.83 9.62
CA TYR A 344 14.91 -17.51 9.73
C TYR A 344 13.40 -17.61 9.88
N SER A 345 12.74 -18.46 9.10
CA SER A 345 11.30 -18.70 9.22
C SER A 345 10.91 -19.28 10.57
N ALA A 346 11.65 -20.28 11.06
CA ALA A 346 11.43 -20.86 12.38
C ALA A 346 11.63 -19.82 13.50
N ALA A 347 12.71 -19.05 13.44
CA ALA A 347 12.98 -17.98 14.39
C ALA A 347 11.91 -16.88 14.35
N ALA A 348 11.44 -16.48 13.17
CA ALA A 348 10.35 -15.51 13.03
C ALA A 348 9.03 -16.03 13.63
N LEU A 349 8.70 -17.31 13.41
CA LEU A 349 7.53 -17.94 14.01
C LEU A 349 7.66 -18.01 15.53
N LEU A 350 8.79 -18.48 16.06
CA LEU A 350 9.05 -18.55 17.49
C LEU A 350 9.03 -17.16 18.14
N ALA A 351 9.60 -16.14 17.50
CA ALA A 351 9.54 -14.76 17.99
C ALA A 351 8.09 -14.23 18.03
N VAL A 352 7.25 -14.60 17.07
CA VAL A 352 5.83 -14.25 17.13
C VAL A 352 5.14 -14.95 18.30
N LEU A 353 5.31 -16.26 18.42
CA LEU A 353 4.61 -17.11 19.38
C LEU A 353 5.06 -16.88 20.84
N LEU A 354 6.36 -16.77 21.07
CA LEU A 354 6.97 -16.75 22.40
C LEU A 354 7.25 -15.35 22.93
N LEU A 355 7.40 -14.35 22.05
CA LEU A 355 7.77 -12.99 22.45
C LEU A 355 6.68 -11.98 22.10
N TYR A 356 6.32 -11.86 20.83
CA TYR A 356 5.42 -10.79 20.37
C TYR A 356 4.01 -10.92 20.94
N LEU A 357 3.38 -12.09 20.82
CA LEU A 357 1.99 -12.28 21.29
C LEU A 357 1.86 -12.13 22.82
N PRO A 358 2.73 -12.76 23.64
CA PRO A 358 2.70 -12.53 25.09
C PRO A 358 2.96 -11.07 25.46
N LEU A 359 3.90 -10.40 24.79
CA LEU A 359 4.20 -8.99 25.06
C LEU A 359 3.01 -8.08 24.77
N VAL A 360 2.30 -8.31 23.66
CA VAL A 360 1.07 -7.56 23.34
C VAL A 360 0.01 -7.78 24.42
N GLN A 361 -0.16 -9.02 24.87
CA GLN A 361 -1.18 -9.34 25.88
C GLN A 361 -0.83 -8.78 27.25
N VAL A 362 0.43 -8.88 27.69
CA VAL A 362 0.92 -8.24 28.92
C VAL A 362 0.76 -6.73 28.86
N GLY A 363 1.12 -6.10 27.73
CA GLY A 363 0.94 -4.66 27.54
C GLY A 363 -0.53 -4.24 27.64
N PHE A 364 -1.45 -5.03 27.07
CA PHE A 364 -2.89 -4.80 27.19
C PHE A 364 -3.38 -4.93 28.63
N SER A 365 -2.94 -5.97 29.35
CA SER A 365 -3.27 -6.15 30.78
C SER A 365 -2.76 -4.98 31.65
N LEU A 366 -1.54 -4.51 31.40
CA LEU A 366 -0.98 -3.34 32.11
C LEU A 366 -1.79 -2.06 31.81
N ALA A 367 -2.23 -1.87 30.56
CA ALA A 367 -3.06 -0.74 30.19
C ALA A 367 -4.42 -0.76 30.91
N ILE A 368 -5.04 -1.94 31.08
CA ILE A 368 -6.27 -2.10 31.86
C ILE A 368 -6.04 -1.68 33.30
N VAL A 369 -5.00 -2.21 33.96
CA VAL A 369 -4.68 -1.88 35.35
C VAL A 369 -4.43 -0.38 35.53
N ALA A 370 -3.65 0.22 34.63
CA ALA A 370 -3.37 1.65 34.66
C ALA A 370 -4.65 2.50 34.52
N ALA A 371 -5.54 2.12 33.60
CA ALA A 371 -6.79 2.83 33.40
C ALA A 371 -7.74 2.70 34.58
N SER A 372 -7.92 1.50 35.13
CA SER A 372 -8.76 1.29 36.31
C SER A 372 -8.23 2.11 37.50
N SER A 373 -6.91 2.15 37.70
CA SER A 373 -6.31 2.99 38.75
C SER A 373 -6.57 4.49 38.55
N LEU A 374 -6.54 4.97 37.30
CA LEU A 374 -6.81 6.37 36.98
C LEU A 374 -8.31 6.70 37.10
N ALA A 375 -9.18 5.77 36.70
CA ALA A 375 -10.63 5.90 36.85
C ALA A 375 -11.04 5.99 38.32
N GLU A 376 -10.43 5.19 39.20
CA GLU A 376 -10.65 5.26 40.65
C GLU A 376 -10.27 6.61 41.26
N VAL A 377 -9.19 7.23 40.76
CA VAL A 377 -8.76 8.56 41.21
C VAL A 377 -9.70 9.67 40.73
N LEU A 378 -10.21 9.54 39.49
CA LEU A 378 -11.09 10.54 38.88
C LEU A 378 -12.51 10.48 39.43
N ASP A 379 -13.03 9.27 39.67
CA ASP A 379 -14.35 9.06 40.26
C ASP A 379 -14.35 7.79 41.12
N PRO A 380 -14.40 7.92 42.46
CA PRO A 380 -14.49 6.78 43.37
C PRO A 380 -15.72 5.90 43.13
N SER A 381 -16.76 6.42 42.47
CA SER A 381 -17.95 5.65 42.08
C SER A 381 -17.72 4.72 40.88
N ALA A 382 -16.55 4.77 40.22
CA ALA A 382 -16.17 3.83 39.18
C ALA A 382 -16.17 2.36 39.68
N ARG A 383 -15.87 2.13 40.97
CA ARG A 383 -15.99 0.80 41.60
C ARG A 383 -17.41 0.38 41.94
N ALA A 384 -18.39 1.28 41.90
CA ALA A 384 -19.74 1.01 42.39
C ALA A 384 -20.56 0.09 41.46
N GLY A 385 -19.97 -0.39 40.35
CA GLY A 385 -20.65 -1.27 39.39
C GLY A 385 -21.85 -0.63 38.71
N THR A 386 -21.96 0.70 38.77
CA THR A 386 -23.03 1.44 38.10
C THR A 386 -22.72 1.54 36.61
N VAL A 387 -23.78 1.61 35.79
CA VAL A 387 -23.64 1.82 34.34
C VAL A 387 -22.82 3.09 34.04
N TRP A 388 -22.99 4.14 34.84
CA TRP A 388 -22.24 5.39 34.72
C TRP A 388 -20.74 5.22 35.04
N GLY A 389 -20.41 4.52 36.12
CA GLY A 389 -19.02 4.19 36.47
C GLY A 389 -18.32 3.39 35.37
N LEU A 390 -19.02 2.43 34.74
CA LEU A 390 -18.50 1.68 33.59
C LEU A 390 -18.19 2.58 32.38
N PHE A 391 -19.05 3.57 32.09
CA PHE A 391 -18.79 4.53 31.01
C PHE A 391 -17.55 5.39 31.30
N ILE A 392 -17.38 5.85 32.53
CA ILE A 392 -16.20 6.63 32.93
C ILE A 392 -14.94 5.76 32.81
N GLU A 393 -14.95 4.55 33.34
CA GLU A 393 -13.81 3.63 33.26
C GLU A 393 -13.46 3.30 31.81
N ALA A 394 -14.46 3.01 30.98
CA ALA A 394 -14.25 2.75 29.55
C ALA A 394 -13.69 3.97 28.80
N LEU A 395 -14.14 5.18 29.13
CA LEU A 395 -13.62 6.42 28.55
C LEU A 395 -12.17 6.65 28.96
N VAL A 396 -11.86 6.54 30.26
CA VAL A 396 -10.50 6.70 30.79
C VAL A 396 -9.56 5.65 30.19
N PHE A 397 -9.99 4.39 30.14
CA PHE A 397 -9.25 3.32 29.47
C PHE A 397 -9.00 3.63 28.00
N SER A 398 -10.02 4.10 27.28
CA SER A 398 -9.88 4.46 25.86
C SER A 398 -8.88 5.60 25.66
N LEU A 399 -8.92 6.64 26.50
CA LEU A 399 -8.00 7.78 26.44
C LEU A 399 -6.56 7.36 26.78
N VAL A 400 -6.36 6.64 27.89
CA VAL A 400 -5.04 6.13 28.30
C VAL A 400 -4.47 5.20 27.23
N LEU A 401 -5.28 4.28 26.71
CA LEU A 401 -4.86 3.36 25.66
C LEU A 401 -4.50 4.12 24.39
N PHE A 402 -5.35 5.04 23.93
CA PHE A 402 -5.11 5.77 22.69
C PHE A 402 -3.89 6.69 22.79
N PHE A 403 -3.86 7.62 23.76
CA PHE A 403 -2.76 8.58 23.89
C PHE A 403 -1.47 7.91 24.38
N GLY A 404 -1.57 6.90 25.24
CA GLY A 404 -0.44 6.11 25.69
C GLY A 404 0.20 5.31 24.55
N LEU A 405 -0.59 4.58 23.76
CA LEU A 405 -0.08 3.86 22.59
C LEU A 405 0.44 4.80 21.51
N ALA A 406 -0.18 5.96 21.32
CA ALA A 406 0.31 6.96 20.37
C ALA A 406 1.70 7.50 20.80
N LEU A 407 1.86 7.87 22.07
CA LEU A 407 3.13 8.39 22.60
C LEU A 407 4.22 7.31 22.62
N VAL A 408 3.96 6.16 23.23
CA VAL A 408 4.91 5.03 23.28
C VAL A 408 5.23 4.57 21.86
N GLY A 409 4.22 4.46 21.00
CA GLY A 409 4.38 4.14 19.59
C GLY A 409 5.29 5.12 18.87
N LEU A 410 5.14 6.43 19.09
CA LEU A 410 5.97 7.46 18.48
C LEU A 410 7.44 7.30 18.90
N LEU A 411 7.67 7.18 20.22
CA LEU A 411 9.00 7.00 20.79
C LEU A 411 9.67 5.72 20.29
N LEU A 412 8.96 4.59 20.30
CA LEU A 412 9.46 3.32 19.81
C LEU A 412 9.74 3.36 18.31
N THR A 413 8.88 4.00 17.52
CA THR A 413 9.03 4.10 16.06
C THR A 413 10.29 4.89 15.71
N VAL A 414 10.51 6.04 16.37
CA VAL A 414 11.71 6.86 16.19
C VAL A 414 12.95 6.12 16.69
N ALA A 415 12.93 5.59 17.92
CA ALA A 415 14.07 4.91 18.51
C ALA A 415 14.48 3.67 17.71
N LEU A 416 13.52 2.81 17.36
CA LEU A 416 13.79 1.57 16.62
C LEU A 416 14.28 1.86 15.21
N SER A 417 13.75 2.88 14.52
CA SER A 417 14.27 3.34 13.22
C SER A 417 15.76 3.72 13.33
N ARG A 418 16.11 4.55 14.33
CA ARG A 418 17.47 5.06 14.52
C ARG A 418 18.46 3.97 14.94
N VAL A 419 18.09 3.17 15.94
CA VAL A 419 18.95 2.11 16.49
C VAL A 419 19.20 1.02 15.46
N LEU A 420 18.16 0.54 14.77
CA LEU A 420 18.33 -0.49 13.75
C LEU A 420 19.13 0.00 12.54
N ASN A 421 19.01 1.28 12.19
CA ASN A 421 19.74 1.84 11.06
C ASN A 421 21.27 1.86 11.29
N VAL A 422 21.76 1.86 12.54
CA VAL A 422 23.20 1.75 12.83
C VAL A 422 23.80 0.47 12.27
N PHE A 423 23.00 -0.61 12.18
CA PHE A 423 23.46 -1.89 11.64
C PHE A 423 23.43 -1.95 10.11
N ILE A 424 22.82 -0.97 9.43
CA ILE A 424 22.70 -0.97 7.96
C ILE A 424 23.70 0.00 7.36
N LYS A 425 24.69 -0.53 6.64
CA LYS A 425 25.60 0.29 5.84
C LYS A 425 24.96 0.58 4.47
N PRO A 426 24.93 1.84 4.02
CA PRO A 426 24.44 2.17 2.69
C PRO A 426 25.30 1.49 1.62
N ASP A 427 24.68 1.18 0.48
CA ASP A 427 25.30 0.62 -0.72
C ASP A 427 25.98 -0.74 -0.54
N THR A 428 25.78 -1.37 0.62
CA THR A 428 26.30 -2.70 0.95
C THR A 428 25.27 -3.77 0.59
N VAL A 429 25.72 -4.84 -0.06
CA VAL A 429 24.86 -5.97 -0.43
C VAL A 429 24.77 -6.96 0.73
N TYR A 430 23.56 -7.17 1.22
CA TYR A 430 23.29 -8.10 2.31
C TYR A 430 22.45 -9.30 1.81
N PRO A 431 22.75 -10.52 2.24
CA PRO A 431 21.88 -11.67 1.98
C PRO A 431 20.56 -11.57 2.75
N LEU A 432 19.46 -11.94 2.11
CA LEU A 432 18.14 -12.05 2.74
C LEU A 432 18.14 -13.09 3.87
N TYR A 433 17.15 -13.01 4.75
CA TYR A 433 16.90 -13.96 5.85
C TYR A 433 18.04 -14.02 6.85
N GLY A 434 18.52 -12.86 7.30
CA GLY A 434 19.49 -12.74 8.37
C GLY A 434 19.22 -11.50 9.23
N PHE A 435 20.13 -11.19 10.13
CA PHE A 435 19.98 -10.07 11.06
C PHE A 435 19.79 -8.71 10.35
N HIS A 436 20.64 -8.38 9.38
CA HIS A 436 20.54 -7.12 8.61
C HIS A 436 19.21 -6.98 7.87
N ASP A 437 18.73 -8.08 7.32
CA ASP A 437 17.45 -8.14 6.63
C ASP A 437 16.26 -8.02 7.61
N ALA A 438 16.33 -8.64 8.79
CA ALA A 438 15.33 -8.44 9.85
C ALA A 438 15.28 -6.98 10.31
N ALA A 439 16.45 -6.36 10.51
CA ALA A 439 16.58 -4.95 10.87
C ALA A 439 15.97 -4.04 9.78
N HIS A 440 16.34 -4.26 8.51
CA HIS A 440 15.79 -3.49 7.38
C HIS A 440 14.28 -3.66 7.26
N ARG A 441 13.75 -4.88 7.38
CA ARG A 441 12.30 -5.12 7.32
C ARG A 441 11.55 -4.43 8.47
N ALA A 442 12.15 -4.34 9.65
CA ALA A 442 11.57 -3.62 10.78
C ALA A 442 11.54 -2.10 10.52
N ILE A 443 12.63 -1.52 10.01
CA ILE A 443 12.67 -0.10 9.58
C ILE A 443 11.64 0.15 8.47
N ALA A 444 11.60 -0.68 7.44
CA ALA A 444 10.62 -0.56 6.36
C ALA A 444 9.18 -0.80 6.83
N ARG A 445 8.96 -1.51 7.95
CA ARG A 445 7.62 -1.66 8.56
C ARG A 445 7.19 -0.36 9.25
N ILE A 446 8.12 0.28 9.97
CA ILE A 446 7.94 1.61 10.58
C ILE A 446 7.61 2.66 9.52
N GLY A 447 8.39 2.73 8.44
CA GLY A 447 8.18 3.73 7.37
C GLY A 447 6.88 3.57 6.57
N ARG A 448 6.11 2.52 6.84
CA ARG A 448 4.77 2.26 6.27
C ARG A 448 3.64 2.36 7.30
N MET A 449 3.95 2.70 8.55
CA MET A 449 2.93 2.93 9.57
C MET A 449 2.18 4.22 9.26
N ARG A 450 0.97 4.08 8.71
CA ARG A 450 0.15 5.23 8.32
C ARG A 450 -0.32 6.08 9.50
N PHE A 451 -0.37 5.53 10.71
CA PHE A 451 -0.92 6.25 11.87
C PHE A 451 -0.23 7.61 12.11
N PHE A 452 1.10 7.64 12.16
CA PHE A 452 1.84 8.88 12.41
C PHE A 452 1.90 9.79 11.19
N THR A 453 1.89 9.24 9.97
CA THR A 453 1.81 10.07 8.77
C THR A 453 0.41 10.66 8.58
N TYR A 454 -0.67 10.00 9.01
CA TYR A 454 -2.00 10.62 9.10
C TYR A 454 -2.09 11.65 10.22
N LEU A 455 -1.44 11.41 11.37
CA LEU A 455 -1.49 12.32 12.50
C LEU A 455 -0.73 13.63 12.23
N PHE A 456 0.42 13.55 11.54
CA PHE A 456 1.29 14.69 11.30
C PHE A 456 1.28 15.19 9.85
N GLY A 457 0.88 14.37 8.88
CA GLY A 457 0.78 14.76 7.47
C GLY A 457 -0.25 15.87 7.27
N ASP A 458 -0.11 16.61 6.17
CA ASP A 458 -0.90 17.82 5.92
C ASP A 458 -0.81 18.87 7.04
N SER A 459 0.25 18.83 7.83
CA SER A 459 0.54 19.80 8.88
C SER A 459 2.01 20.16 8.90
N SER A 460 2.34 21.27 9.54
CA SER A 460 3.71 21.73 9.71
C SER A 460 4.57 20.77 10.54
N HIS A 461 3.95 19.86 11.30
CA HIS A 461 4.62 18.88 12.15
C HIS A 461 5.23 17.71 11.38
N ILE A 462 4.80 17.43 10.15
CA ILE A 462 5.30 16.29 9.36
C ILE A 462 6.82 16.34 9.16
N VAL A 463 7.36 17.53 8.95
CA VAL A 463 8.80 17.75 8.72
C VAL A 463 9.59 17.32 9.96
N HIS A 464 9.11 17.65 11.16
CA HIS A 464 9.77 17.27 12.41
C HIS A 464 9.69 15.76 12.63
N PHE A 465 8.54 15.16 12.39
CA PHE A 465 8.37 13.71 12.48
C PHE A 465 9.31 12.95 11.53
N LEU A 466 9.37 13.35 10.25
CA LEU A 466 10.26 12.74 9.27
C LEU A 466 11.75 12.96 9.64
N GLN A 467 12.12 14.14 10.14
CA GLN A 467 13.45 14.40 10.66
C GLN A 467 13.78 13.48 11.85
N TRP A 468 12.86 13.28 12.79
CA TRP A 468 13.05 12.36 13.91
C TRP A 468 13.27 10.92 13.41
N LEU A 469 12.49 10.47 12.43
CA LEU A 469 12.67 9.15 11.82
C LEU A 469 14.03 8.95 11.14
N GLY A 470 14.60 10.00 10.57
CA GLY A 470 15.92 9.94 9.91
C GLY A 470 16.12 10.86 8.70
N TYR A 471 15.07 11.49 8.19
CA TYR A 471 15.17 12.26 6.95
C TYR A 471 16.14 13.44 7.08
N ARG A 472 16.85 13.73 5.98
CA ARG A 472 17.64 14.95 5.82
C ARG A 472 16.82 16.00 5.07
N LEU A 473 16.26 16.95 5.82
CA LEU A 473 15.39 18.03 5.32
C LEU A 473 15.98 19.45 5.53
N LYS A 474 17.26 19.58 5.91
CA LYS A 474 17.85 20.88 6.31
C LYS A 474 18.50 21.61 5.12
N PRO A 475 18.30 22.94 4.96
CA PRO A 475 17.41 23.80 5.75
C PRO A 475 15.92 23.60 5.40
N VAL A 476 15.04 23.60 6.41
CA VAL A 476 13.60 23.42 6.19
C VAL A 476 12.98 24.76 5.83
N VAL A 477 12.33 24.83 4.67
CA VAL A 477 11.41 25.92 4.31
C VAL A 477 10.01 25.38 4.50
N GLN A 478 9.32 25.85 5.54
CA GLN A 478 7.99 25.40 5.89
C GLN A 478 6.97 26.02 4.94
N THR A 479 6.20 25.20 4.23
CA THR A 479 5.09 25.63 3.38
C THR A 479 3.74 25.46 4.07
N GLY A 480 3.72 24.99 5.32
CA GLY A 480 2.52 24.60 6.07
C GLY A 480 2.19 23.13 5.85
N VAL A 481 2.30 22.66 4.60
CA VAL A 481 2.09 21.27 4.18
C VAL A 481 3.21 20.84 3.23
N ASN A 482 4.39 20.53 3.78
CA ASN A 482 5.53 20.09 2.97
C ASN A 482 5.39 18.64 2.48
N PHE A 483 4.63 17.82 3.22
CA PHE A 483 4.45 16.40 2.97
C PHE A 483 3.02 15.98 3.32
N GLY A 484 2.40 15.21 2.44
CA GLY A 484 1.07 14.66 2.67
C GLY A 484 0.98 13.55 3.73
N THR A 485 -0.21 12.99 3.87
CA THR A 485 -0.55 11.90 4.81
C THR A 485 -0.06 10.52 4.36
N GLU A 486 0.23 10.33 3.08
CA GLU A 486 0.64 9.04 2.50
C GLU A 486 2.14 8.95 2.13
N VAL A 487 3.04 9.63 2.86
CA VAL A 487 4.48 9.47 2.64
C VAL A 487 4.98 8.09 3.08
N MET A 488 5.70 7.41 2.20
CA MET A 488 6.30 6.10 2.46
C MET A 488 7.79 6.08 2.08
N HIS A 489 8.55 5.25 2.78
CA HIS A 489 9.98 5.05 2.53
C HIS A 489 10.41 3.67 3.02
N ALA A 490 11.43 3.08 2.39
CA ALA A 490 12.01 1.84 2.91
C ALA A 490 12.95 2.10 4.08
N ASN A 491 13.80 3.13 4.00
CA ASN A 491 14.67 3.56 5.09
C ASN A 491 14.69 5.09 5.22
N PRO A 492 14.13 5.68 6.29
CA PRO A 492 14.07 7.14 6.42
C PRO A 492 15.44 7.80 6.56
N SER A 493 16.43 7.11 7.15
CA SER A 493 17.77 7.67 7.41
C SER A 493 18.60 7.86 6.14
N LEU A 494 18.18 7.23 5.03
CA LEU A 494 18.82 7.33 3.72
C LEU A 494 18.00 8.16 2.73
N SER A 495 16.97 8.87 3.22
CA SER A 495 16.12 9.78 2.45
C SER A 495 16.50 11.24 2.70
N ALA A 496 16.60 12.02 1.63
CA ALA A 496 16.82 13.46 1.69
C ALA A 496 15.86 14.20 0.77
N VAL A 497 15.38 15.35 1.20
CA VAL A 497 14.57 16.25 0.38
C VAL A 497 15.08 17.67 0.60
N GLY A 498 15.42 18.35 -0.49
CA GLY A 498 16.00 19.68 -0.47
C GLY A 498 15.03 20.76 0.04
N SER A 499 15.60 21.92 0.36
CA SER A 499 14.87 23.09 0.84
C SER A 499 13.86 23.61 -0.19
N GLY A 500 12.72 24.13 0.28
CA GLY A 500 11.70 24.70 -0.60
C GLY A 500 10.96 23.66 -1.46
N THR A 501 11.16 22.37 -1.20
CA THR A 501 10.43 21.30 -1.87
C THR A 501 9.14 20.98 -1.14
N MET A 502 8.07 20.83 -1.90
CA MET A 502 6.77 20.37 -1.42
C MET A 502 6.41 19.06 -2.12
N ALA A 503 6.09 18.05 -1.32
CA ALA A 503 5.60 16.76 -1.79
C ALA A 503 4.15 16.60 -1.36
N ALA A 504 3.27 16.41 -2.32
CA ALA A 504 1.88 16.15 -2.08
C ALA A 504 1.66 14.73 -1.52
N ASP A 505 0.43 14.25 -1.53
CA ASP A 505 0.09 12.95 -0.96
C ASP A 505 0.74 11.78 -1.71
N GLY A 506 1.12 10.73 -1.01
CA GLY A 506 1.52 9.47 -1.66
C GLY A 506 2.95 9.42 -2.19
N LEU A 507 3.84 10.34 -1.77
CA LEU A 507 5.28 10.25 -2.06
C LEU A 507 5.86 8.93 -1.51
N HIS A 508 6.38 8.09 -2.39
CA HIS A 508 7.06 6.86 -2.03
C HIS A 508 8.53 6.90 -2.48
N LEU A 509 9.45 7.04 -1.53
CA LEU A 509 10.89 7.01 -1.80
C LEU A 509 11.41 5.57 -1.81
N VAL A 510 11.73 5.06 -3.00
CA VAL A 510 12.27 3.71 -3.20
C VAL A 510 13.77 3.73 -3.03
N ASN A 511 14.21 3.45 -1.80
CA ASN A 511 15.63 3.47 -1.46
C ASN A 511 16.19 2.11 -1.05
N ASP A 512 15.44 1.03 -1.28
CA ASP A 512 15.93 -0.33 -1.17
C ASP A 512 15.73 -1.11 -2.47
N GLU A 513 16.75 -1.85 -2.84
CA GLU A 513 16.77 -2.72 -4.00
C GLU A 513 16.89 -4.16 -3.52
N VAL A 514 16.22 -5.08 -4.21
CA VAL A 514 16.05 -6.45 -3.70
C VAL A 514 16.05 -7.42 -4.87
N SER A 515 16.81 -8.49 -4.72
CA SER A 515 16.78 -9.68 -5.57
C SER A 515 16.08 -10.84 -4.82
N SER A 516 16.04 -12.03 -5.41
CA SER A 516 15.51 -13.24 -4.77
C SER A 516 16.37 -13.78 -3.61
N THR A 517 17.56 -13.21 -3.40
CA THR A 517 18.55 -13.69 -2.42
C THR A 517 19.25 -12.60 -1.61
N SER A 518 19.19 -11.34 -2.04
CA SER A 518 19.92 -10.22 -1.44
C SER A 518 19.12 -8.93 -1.47
N PHE A 519 19.55 -7.96 -0.67
CA PHE A 519 19.06 -6.59 -0.73
C PHE A 519 20.21 -5.60 -0.54
N ARG A 520 19.99 -4.37 -1.00
CA ARG A 520 20.87 -3.22 -0.80
C ARG A 520 19.99 -2.01 -0.48
N VAL A 521 20.44 -1.15 0.42
CA VAL A 521 19.76 0.12 0.71
C VAL A 521 20.71 1.25 0.30
N SER A 522 20.20 2.21 -0.45
CA SER A 522 20.99 3.28 -1.07
C SER A 522 20.41 4.64 -0.68
N ARG A 523 21.18 5.71 -0.87
CA ARG A 523 20.69 7.05 -0.60
C ARG A 523 19.81 7.53 -1.74
N VAL A 524 18.67 8.13 -1.39
CA VAL A 524 17.76 8.80 -2.34
C VAL A 524 17.58 10.24 -1.91
N ALA A 525 17.70 11.16 -2.86
CA ALA A 525 17.61 12.59 -2.61
C ALA A 525 16.75 13.27 -3.67
N ILE A 526 15.79 14.08 -3.22
CA ILE A 526 15.07 15.04 -4.07
C ILE A 526 15.78 16.39 -3.91
N GLY A 527 16.07 17.05 -5.02
CA GLY A 527 16.71 18.37 -5.02
C GLY A 527 15.87 19.46 -4.32
N PRO A 528 16.43 20.66 -4.14
CA PRO A 528 15.69 21.81 -3.60
C PRO A 528 14.70 22.37 -4.64
N HIS A 529 13.70 23.12 -4.18
CA HIS A 529 12.71 23.84 -5.00
C HIS A 529 11.97 22.96 -6.02
N ASN A 530 11.58 21.76 -5.60
CA ASN A 530 10.76 20.86 -6.41
C ASN A 530 9.30 20.83 -5.92
N PHE A 531 8.39 20.53 -6.84
CA PHE A 531 7.05 20.08 -6.49
C PHE A 531 6.90 18.62 -6.90
N VAL A 532 6.56 17.76 -5.94
CA VAL A 532 6.29 16.34 -6.19
C VAL A 532 4.79 16.11 -6.06
N GLY A 533 4.15 15.74 -7.17
CA GLY A 533 2.71 15.52 -7.21
C GLY A 533 2.24 14.30 -6.42
N ASN A 534 0.94 13.98 -6.55
CA ASN A 534 0.34 12.87 -5.83
C ASN A 534 0.79 11.50 -6.34
N ASP A 535 0.91 10.53 -5.43
CA ASP A 535 1.17 9.12 -5.71
C ASP A 535 2.45 8.84 -6.51
N VAL A 536 3.47 9.71 -6.34
CA VAL A 536 4.77 9.57 -7.02
C VAL A 536 5.62 8.50 -6.33
N THR A 537 6.09 7.54 -7.13
CA THR A 537 7.13 6.58 -6.71
C THR A 537 8.47 7.05 -7.26
N TYR A 538 9.36 7.51 -6.37
CA TYR A 538 10.62 8.16 -6.69
C TYR A 538 11.82 7.26 -6.35
#